data_AF-A0A524K3V0-F1
#
_entry.id   AF-A0A524K3V0-F1
#
_cell.length_a   1.000
_cell.length_b   1.000
_cell.length_c   1.000
_cell.angle_alpha   90.00
_cell.angle_beta   90.00
_cell.angle_gamma   90.00
#
_symmetry.space_group_name_H-M   'P 1'
#
loop_
_entity.id
_entity.type
_entity.pdbx_description
1 polymer ?
#
loop_
_entity_poly.entity_id
_entity_poly.type
_entity_poly.pdbx_seq_one_letter_code
_entity_poly.pdbx_strand_id
1 'polypeptide(L)' 'VRLDAGAWTRGGVWRWIQEAGNIADAEMHRTFNCGIGMTLQVAASDADRALAALTAAGEEARVSGAVAAGDRGVVFD' A
#
# COMPACT_ATOMS: atom_id res chain seq x y z
N VAL A 1 -8.11 -8.35 -0.38
CA VAL A 1 -7.97 -6.95 0.07
C VAL A 1 -8.17 -6.06 -1.13
N ARG A 2 -8.94 -4.97 -0.97
CA ARG A 2 -9.09 -3.94 -1.99
C ARG A 2 -8.23 -2.76 -1.59
N LEU A 3 -7.34 -2.33 -2.47
CA LEU A 3 -6.40 -1.24 -2.24
C LEU A 3 -6.71 -0.09 -3.20
N ASP A 4 -6.69 1.14 -2.69
CA ASP A 4 -6.77 2.34 -3.52
C ASP A 4 -5.39 2.62 -4.12
N ALA A 5 -5.25 2.48 -5.44
CA ALA A 5 -3.98 2.71 -6.12
C ALA A 5 -3.52 4.19 -6.06
N GLY A 6 -4.44 5.12 -5.79
CA GLY A 6 -4.18 6.54 -5.61
C GLY A 6 -3.81 6.92 -4.18
N ALA A 7 -3.93 6.01 -3.21
CA ALA A 7 -3.65 6.33 -1.80
C ALA A 7 -2.18 6.68 -1.55
N TRP A 8 -1.24 6.18 -2.36
CA TRP A 8 0.17 6.57 -2.30
C TRP A 8 0.81 6.65 -3.69
N THR A 9 1.76 7.57 -3.81
CA THR A 9 2.57 7.70 -5.02
C THR A 9 3.78 6.79 -4.92
N ARG A 10 4.00 5.97 -5.95
CA ARG A 10 5.27 5.26 -6.13
C ARG A 10 6.38 6.31 -6.35
N GLY A 11 7.30 6.41 -5.40
CA GLY A 11 8.48 7.28 -5.49
C GLY A 11 9.31 7.03 -6.76
N GLY A 12 10.09 8.04 -7.19
CA GLY A 12 10.77 8.07 -8.49
C GLY A 12 11.71 6.87 -8.75
N VAL A 13 12.30 6.30 -7.71
CA VAL A 13 13.15 5.10 -7.83
C VAL A 13 12.39 3.90 -8.37
N TRP A 14 11.12 3.71 -8.00
CA TRP A 14 10.32 2.57 -8.47
C TRP A 14 10.00 2.68 -9.96
N ARG A 15 9.70 3.90 -10.42
CA ARG A 15 9.51 4.16 -11.84
C ARG A 15 10.78 3.86 -12.63
N TRP A 16 11.93 4.34 -12.13
CA TRP A 16 13.21 4.08 -12.77
C TRP A 16 13.54 2.58 -12.84
N ILE A 17 13.34 1.83 -11.75
CA ILE A 17 13.56 0.36 -11.73
C ILE A 17 12.66 -0.32 -12.76
N GLN A 18 11.38 0.04 -12.81
CA GLN A 18 10.42 -0.55 -13.74
C GLN A 18 10.81 -0.32 -15.19
N GLU A 19 11.14 0.93 -15.54
CA GLU A 19 11.55 1.33 -16.89
C GLU A 19 12.88 0.69 -17.29
N ALA A 20 13.91 0.76 -16.42
CA ALA A 20 15.24 0.23 -16.70
C ALA A 20 15.25 -1.30 -16.84
N GLY A 21 14.40 -2.00 -16.08
CA GLY A 21 14.28 -3.45 -16.13
C GLY A 21 13.24 -3.99 -17.11
N ASN A 22 12.48 -3.11 -17.80
CA ASN A 22 11.32 -3.49 -18.61
C ASN A 22 10.36 -4.43 -17.86
N ILE A 23 10.04 -4.08 -16.61
CA ILE A 23 9.29 -4.94 -15.69
C ILE A 23 7.78 -4.65 -15.83
N ALA A 24 6.99 -5.71 -15.97
CA ALA A 24 5.53 -5.60 -15.98
C ALA A 24 5.01 -5.08 -14.63
N ASP A 25 3.95 -4.26 -14.64
CA ASP A 25 3.40 -3.66 -13.41
C ASP A 25 2.98 -4.71 -12.36
N ALA A 26 2.42 -5.83 -12.80
CA ALA A 26 2.07 -6.93 -11.91
C ALA A 26 3.31 -7.54 -11.22
N GLU A 27 4.45 -7.59 -11.90
CA GLU A 27 5.69 -8.11 -11.31
C GLU A 27 6.31 -7.09 -10.35
N MET A 28 6.18 -5.79 -10.64
CA MET A 28 6.60 -4.73 -9.71
C MET A 28 5.99 -4.93 -8.32
N HIS A 29 4.68 -5.19 -8.26
CA HIS A 29 3.96 -5.40 -7.00
C HIS A 29 4.22 -6.76 -6.34
N ARG A 30 4.73 -7.75 -7.09
CA ARG A 30 5.08 -9.08 -6.55
C ARG A 30 6.48 -9.11 -5.96
N THR A 31 7.40 -8.33 -6.52
CA THR A 31 8.81 -8.32 -6.13
C THR A 31 9.16 -7.17 -5.18
N PHE A 32 8.57 -5.99 -5.38
CA PHE A 32 8.93 -4.79 -4.65
C PHE A 32 7.77 -4.30 -3.78
N ASN A 33 8.13 -3.57 -2.72
CA ASN A 33 7.16 -2.98 -1.82
C ASN A 33 6.44 -1.75 -2.41
N CYS A 34 6.97 -1.20 -3.51
CA CYS A 34 6.43 -0.03 -4.21
C CYS A 34 6.11 1.17 -3.30
N GLY A 35 6.87 1.36 -2.23
CA GLY A 35 6.71 2.46 -1.27
C GLY A 35 5.94 2.13 0.00
N ILE A 36 5.40 0.91 0.15
CA ILE A 36 4.69 0.48 1.37
C ILE A 36 5.45 -0.66 2.05
N GLY A 37 6.19 -0.32 3.11
CA GLY A 37 6.99 -1.31 3.85
C GLY A 37 6.18 -2.20 4.79
N MET A 38 5.02 -1.74 5.25
CA MET A 38 4.18 -2.44 6.22
C MET A 38 2.70 -2.13 5.99
N THR A 39 1.83 -3.09 6.32
CA THR A 39 0.38 -2.88 6.37
C THR A 39 -0.15 -3.30 7.73
N LEU A 40 -1.15 -2.58 8.23
CA LEU A 40 -1.86 -2.91 9.46
C LEU A 40 -3.35 -3.09 9.13
N GLN A 41 -3.97 -4.11 9.71
CA GLN A 41 -5.41 -4.33 9.62
C GLN A 41 -6.04 -4.02 10.97
N VAL A 42 -6.92 -3.02 10.98
CA VAL A 42 -7.64 -2.56 12.18
C VAL A 42 -9.13 -2.50 11.88
N ALA A 43 -9.96 -2.47 12.93
CA ALA A 43 -11.37 -2.15 12.76
C ALA A 43 -11.51 -0.74 12.17
N ALA A 44 -12.52 -0.52 11.33
CA ALA A 44 -12.74 0.79 10.71
C ALA A 44 -12.87 1.92 11.75
N SER A 45 -13.49 1.64 12.90
CA SER A 45 -13.61 2.58 14.03
C SER A 45 -12.30 2.92 14.73
N ASP A 46 -11.25 2.12 14.53
CA ASP A 46 -9.93 2.31 15.13
C ASP A 46 -8.93 2.97 14.18
N ALA A 47 -9.28 3.21 12.91
CA ALA A 47 -8.37 3.68 11.88
C ALA A 47 -7.70 5.01 12.24
N ASP A 48 -8.49 6.00 12.66
CA ASP A 48 -7.97 7.33 13.04
C ASP A 48 -7.06 7.25 14.28
N ARG A 49 -7.39 6.39 15.24
CA ARG A 49 -6.56 6.16 16.42
C ARG A 49 -5.23 5.51 16.04
N ALA A 50 -5.25 4.54 15.13
CA ALA A 50 -4.04 3.90 14.63
C ALA A 50 -3.15 4.88 13.86
N LEU A 51 -3.73 5.70 12.99
CA LEU A 51 -3.00 6.75 12.28
C LEU A 51 -2.35 7.75 13.23
N ALA A 52 -3.11 8.25 14.21
CA ALA A 52 -2.58 9.17 15.21
C ALA A 52 -1.39 8.57 15.99
N ALA A 53 -1.48 7.29 16.36
CA ALA A 53 -0.39 6.59 17.05
C ALA A 53 0.86 6.45 16.16
N LEU A 54 0.70 6.10 14.89
CA LEU A 54 1.80 5.98 13.92
C LEU A 54 2.45 7.33 13.66
N THR A 55 1.66 8.38 13.45
CA THR A 55 2.17 9.75 13.29
C THR A 55 2.92 10.23 14.53
N ALA A 56 2.41 9.94 15.74
CA ALA A 56 3.11 10.26 16.99
C ALA A 56 4.45 9.51 17.15
N ALA A 57 4.58 8.33 16.53
CA ALA A 57 5.82 7.57 16.47
C ALA A 57 6.77 8.04 15.35
N GLY A 58 6.38 9.04 14.54
CA GLY A 58 7.18 9.57 13.43
C GLY A 58 6.99 8.84 12.10
N GLU A 59 6.00 7.95 11.99
CA GLU A 59 5.72 7.19 10.78
C GLU A 59 4.75 7.93 9.85
N GLU A 60 4.98 7.79 8.54
CA GLU A 60 4.03 8.24 7.52
C GLU A 60 3.04 7.11 7.20
N ALA A 61 1.82 7.23 7.73
CA ALA A 61 0.77 6.23 7.57
C ALA A 61 -0.49 6.83 6.94
N ARG A 62 -1.26 5.98 6.27
CA ARG A 62 -2.52 6.34 5.58
C ARG A 62 -3.42 5.12 5.48
N VAL A 63 -4.74 5.37 5.39
CA VAL A 63 -5.68 4.31 5.00
C VAL A 63 -5.47 4.02 3.51
N SER A 64 -5.10 2.80 3.18
CA SER A 64 -4.79 2.38 1.80
C SER A 64 -5.85 1.46 1.19
N GLY A 65 -6.92 1.15 1.92
CA GLY A 65 -8.00 0.29 1.43
C GLY A 65 -8.76 -0.44 2.55
N ALA A 66 -9.39 -1.55 2.19
CA ALA A 66 -10.20 -2.34 3.09
C ALA A 66 -10.15 -3.85 2.79
N VAL A 67 -10.47 -4.66 3.81
CA VAL A 67 -10.74 -6.09 3.66
C VAL A 67 -12.19 -6.27 3.22
N ALA A 68 -12.41 -7.06 2.18
CA ALA A 68 -13.73 -7.40 1.66
C ALA A 68 -13.88 -8.93 1.60
N ALA A 69 -15.12 -9.41 1.68
CA ALA A 69 -15.42 -10.83 1.45
C ALA A 69 -15.06 -11.22 0.01
N GLY A 70 -14.53 -12.42 -0.18
CA GLY A 70 -14.11 -12.95 -1.47
C GLY A 70 -12.99 -13.97 -1.32
N ASP A 71 -12.37 -14.32 -2.44
CA ASP A 71 -11.23 -15.23 -2.48
C ASP A 71 -9.93 -14.55 -2.00
N ARG A 72 -8.91 -15.37 -1.70
CA ARG A 72 -7.59 -14.86 -1.34
C ARG A 72 -6.97 -14.11 -2.52
N GLY A 73 -6.83 -12.79 -2.38
CA GLY A 73 -6.19 -11.95 -3.40
C GLY A 73 -6.12 -10.47 -3.03
N VAL A 74 -5.49 -9.71 -3.92
CA VAL A 74 -5.39 -8.24 -3.88
C VAL A 74 -6.03 -7.69 -5.15
N VAL A 75 -6.91 -6.70 -5.00
CA VAL A 75 -7.51 -5.94 -6.10
C VAL A 75 -7.12 -4.48 -5.90
N PHE A 76 -6.63 -3.84 -6.95
CA PHE A 76 -6.40 -2.40 -6.98
C PHE A 76 -7.63 -1.73 -7.58
N ASP A 77 -8.24 -0.84 -6.80
CA ASP A 77 -9.32 0.06 -7.22
C ASP A 77 -8.75 1.36 -7.82
#